data_AF-A0A382J7M0-F1
#
_entry.id   AF-A0A382J7M0-F1
#
_cell.length_a   1.000
_cell.length_b   1.000
_cell.length_c   1.000
_cell.angle_alpha   90.00
_cell.angle_beta   90.00
_cell.angle_gamma   90.00
#
_symmetry.space_group_name_H-M   'P 1'
#
loop_
_entity.id
_entity.type
_entity.pdbx_description
1 polymer ?
#
loop_
_entity_poly.entity_id
_entity_poly.type
_entity_poly.pdbx_seq_one_letter_code
_entity_poly.pdbx_strand_id
1 'polypeptide(L)' 'MVEFAATGSKIYFNGRIVPEREATVHVLSGAVKYGATVFEGICAYLGDEGRLTVFR' A
#
# COMPACT_ATOMS: atom_id res chain seq x y z
N MET A 1 25.00 -3.22 22.99
CA MET A 1 23.92 -2.28 22.61
C MET A 1 22.62 -2.98 22.99
N VAL A 2 22.01 -2.59 24.11
CA VAL A 2 20.78 -3.21 24.60
C VAL A 2 19.63 -2.37 24.06
N GLU A 3 18.87 -2.91 23.10
CA GLU A 3 17.63 -2.27 22.66
C GLU A 3 16.54 -2.53 23.69
N PHE A 4 16.05 -1.47 24.30
CA PHE A 4 14.81 -1.51 25.07
C PHE A 4 13.65 -1.59 24.07
N ALA A 5 12.91 -2.70 24.09
CA ALA A 5 11.65 -2.80 23.37
C ALA A 5 10.74 -1.68 23.88
N ALA A 6 10.47 -0.69 23.02
CA ALA A 6 9.51 0.36 23.32
C ALA A 6 8.21 -0.31 23.80
N THR A 7 7.67 0.15 24.92
CA THR A 7 6.35 -0.22 25.46
C THR A 7 5.25 0.30 24.53
N GLY A 8 5.29 -0.11 23.27
CA GLY A 8 4.30 0.16 22.24
C GLY A 8 3.46 -1.09 22.04
N SER A 9 2.22 -0.89 21.59
CA SER A 9 1.34 -2.00 21.28
C SER A 9 2.01 -2.90 20.22
N LYS A 10 1.89 -4.23 20.39
CA LYS A 10 2.31 -5.19 19.37
C LYS A 10 1.15 -5.43 18.44
N ILE A 11 1.39 -5.42 17.14
CA ILE A 11 0.35 -5.63 16.13
C ILE A 11 0.74 -6.77 15.19
N TYR A 12 -0.27 -7.48 14.70
CA TYR A 12 -0.09 -8.46 13.64
C TYR A 12 -0.02 -7.75 12.29
N PHE A 13 1.08 -7.94 11.58
CA PHE A 13 1.37 -7.29 10.31
C PHE A 13 2.10 -8.24 9.37
N ASN A 14 1.52 -8.48 8.18
CA ASN A 14 2.11 -9.35 7.13
C ASN A 14 2.62 -10.70 7.65
N GLY A 15 1.80 -11.44 8.41
CA GLY A 15 2.15 -12.80 8.84
C GLY A 15 2.96 -12.89 10.14
N ARG A 16 3.33 -11.77 10.75
CA ARG A 16 4.17 -11.73 11.97
C ARG A 16 3.69 -10.68 12.96
N ILE A 17 4.03 -10.85 14.23
CA ILE A 17 3.82 -9.83 15.26
C ILE A 17 5.01 -8.88 15.26
N VAL A 18 4.74 -7.58 15.10
CA VAL A 18 5.76 -6.51 15.07
C VAL A 18 5.39 -5.40 16.07
N PRO A 19 6.36 -4.60 16.55
CA PRO A 19 6.07 -3.33 17.19
C PRO A 19 5.24 -2.43 16.27
N GLU A 20 4.23 -1.74 16.80
CA GLU A 20 3.35 -0.85 16.02
C GLU A 20 4.10 0.14 15.13
N ARG A 21 5.19 0.73 15.64
CA ARG A 21 6.05 1.68 14.89
C ARG A 21 6.71 1.08 13.63
N GLU A 22 6.72 -0.24 13.48
CA GLU A 22 7.33 -0.94 12.35
C GLU A 22 6.30 -1.32 11.26
N ALA A 23 5.00 -1.16 11.51
CA ALA A 23 4.00 -1.35 10.47
C ALA A 23 3.97 -0.15 9.51
N THR A 24 4.07 -0.41 8.22
CA THR A 24 4.06 0.63 7.17
C THR A 24 2.65 1.04 6.74
N VAL A 25 1.62 0.30 7.17
CA VAL A 25 0.21 0.69 7.04
C VAL A 25 -0.52 0.43 8.35
N HIS A 26 -1.36 1.38 8.77
CA HIS A 26 -2.11 1.28 10.01
C HIS A 26 -3.22 0.22 9.91
N VAL A 27 -3.37 -0.62 10.95
CA VAL A 27 -4.37 -1.73 10.98
C VAL A 27 -5.83 -1.26 10.85
N LEU A 28 -6.12 -0.03 11.29
CA LEU A 28 -7.44 0.60 11.12
C LEU A 28 -7.61 1.36 9.80
N SER A 29 -6.65 1.29 8.87
CA SER A 29 -6.78 1.95 7.57
C SER A 29 -8.04 1.47 6.84
N GLY A 30 -8.92 2.40 6.45
CA GLY A 30 -10.14 2.07 5.71
C GLY A 30 -9.85 1.37 4.37
N ALA A 31 -8.69 1.65 3.77
CA ALA A 31 -8.24 0.96 2.57
C ALA A 31 -8.03 -0.54 2.80
N VAL A 32 -7.42 -0.92 3.92
CA VAL A 32 -7.15 -2.33 4.25
C VAL A 32 -8.37 -2.99 4.88
N LYS A 33 -9.12 -2.26 5.72
CA LYS A 33 -10.22 -2.79 6.52
C LYS A 33 -11.54 -2.91 5.75
N TYR A 34 -11.83 -1.93 4.91
CA TYR A 34 -13.10 -1.83 4.19
C TYR A 34 -12.92 -1.80 2.67
N GLY A 35 -11.70 -1.95 2.17
CA GLY A 35 -11.43 -1.80 0.75
C GLY A 35 -11.81 -0.41 0.23
N ALA A 36 -11.78 0.62 1.10
CA ALA A 36 -12.18 1.98 0.77
C ALA A 36 -11.10 2.66 -0.11
N THR A 37 -10.95 2.15 -1.33
CA THR A 37 -9.97 2.54 -2.34
C THR A 37 -10.62 2.56 -3.72
N VAL A 38 -10.13 3.42 -4.60
CA VAL A 38 -10.47 3.43 -6.02
C VAL A 38 -9.18 3.38 -6.83
N PHE A 39 -9.24 2.83 -8.04
CA PHE A 39 -8.16 2.88 -9.00
C PHE A 39 -8.72 3.13 -10.40
N GLU A 40 -7.89 3.67 -11.27
CA GLU A 40 -8.21 3.89 -12.68
C GLU A 40 -7.18 3.17 -13.55
N GLY A 41 -7.57 2.85 -14.77
CA GLY A 41 -6.70 2.21 -15.75
C GLY A 41 -6.98 2.76 -17.13
N ILE A 42 -5.93 3.21 -17.82
CA ILE A 42 -6.00 3.64 -19.22
C ILE A 42 -4.96 2.90 -20.04
N CYS A 43 -5.25 2.71 -21.32
CA CYS A 43 -4.33 2.13 -22.27
C CYS A 43 -3.84 3.21 -23.25
N ALA A 44 -2.55 3.18 -23.54
CA ALA A 44 -1.94 3.95 -24.62
C ALA A 44 -1.54 3.00 -25.76
N TYR A 45 -1.81 3.40 -26.99
CA TYR A 45 -1.55 2.59 -28.19
C TYR A 45 -0.54 3.32 -29.07
N LEU A 46 0.52 2.62 -29.48
CA LEU A 46 1.49 3.14 -30.43
C LEU A 46 0.96 2.89 -31.85
N GLY A 47 0.68 3.96 -32.59
CA GLY A 47 0.30 3.89 -34.00
C GLY A 47 1.49 3.77 -34.94
N ASP A 48 1.22 3.41 -36.19
CA ASP A 48 2.24 3.11 -37.21
C ASP A 48 3.16 4.31 -37.53
N GLU A 49 2.69 5.54 -37.32
CA GLU A 49 3.49 6.77 -37.44
C GLU A 49 4.29 7.12 -36.16
N GLY A 50 4.39 6.19 -35.20
CA GLY A 50 5.09 6.39 -33.93
C GLY A 50 4.34 7.28 -32.93
N ARG A 51 3.08 7.62 -33.22
CA ARG A 51 2.24 8.46 -32.34
C ARG A 51 1.53 7.60 -31.29
N LEU A 52 1.68 7.96 -30.01
CA LEU A 52 0.89 7.39 -28.92
C LEU A 52 -0.50 8.03 -28.88
N THR A 53 -1.53 7.20 -28.82
CA THR A 53 -2.93 7.62 -28.67
C THR A 53 -3.54 7.00 -27.42
N VAL A 54 -4.45 7.74 -26.78
CA VAL A 54 -5.23 7.28 -25.62
C VAL A 54 -6.70 7.45 -25.98
N PHE A 55 -7.49 6.43 -25.71
CA PHE A 55 -8.94 6.46 -25.90
C PHE A 55 -9.61 6.71 -24.54
N ARG A 56 -10.60 7.59 -24.53
CA ARG A 56 -11.43 7.92 -23.37
C ARG A 56 -12.86 7.48 -23.63
#